data_AF-A0A964HJ95-F1
#
_entry.id   AF-A0A964HJ95-F1
#
_cell.length_a   1.000
_cell.length_b   1.000
_cell.length_c   1.000
_cell.angle_alpha   90.00
_cell.angle_beta   90.00
_cell.angle_gamma   90.00
#
_symmetry.space_group_name_H-M   'P 1'
#
loop_
_entity.id
_entity.type
_entity.pdbx_description
1 polymer ?
#
loop_
_entity_poly.entity_id
_entity_poly.type
_entity_poly.pdbx_seq_one_letter_code
_entity_poly.pdbx_strand_id
1 'polypeptide(L)'
;HGLYNSLSTVALAPRGTMFNPGPFVYMNKIAVGPEARDVIDIDASVEENLFAVARAKGMDVNDLTAIILDRPRHEQLIAEVRRLGARIRLIPDGDVAAALMTAMPETGIDILLGIGGTPEGVLAACALRCLGGNMQGKIYPRNENERQKGLEMGYQLDKVLKLEDLVASEDTFFAATGITGGELLHGVSYTGAGATTDSIVMRGLTGTVRRISAQHRFAKLSRISAINY
;
A
#
# COMPACT_ATOMS: atom_id res chain seq x y z
N HIS A 1 -11.92 -5.92 -16.49
CA HIS A 1 -13.12 -5.94 -15.62
C HIS A 1 -13.67 -4.55 -15.27
N GLY A 2 -12.91 -3.45 -15.44
CA GLY A 2 -13.43 -2.09 -15.20
C GLY A 2 -13.81 -1.82 -13.73
N LEU A 3 -13.23 -2.57 -12.80
CA LEU A 3 -13.48 -2.43 -11.37
C LEU A 3 -12.78 -1.18 -10.82
N TYR A 4 -13.27 -0.68 -9.69
CA TYR A 4 -12.74 0.48 -9.00
C TYR A 4 -11.30 0.26 -8.47
N ASN A 5 -10.62 1.35 -8.10
CA ASN A 5 -9.30 1.37 -7.45
C ASN A 5 -8.12 0.82 -8.26
N SER A 6 -8.20 0.84 -9.59
CA SER A 6 -7.03 0.54 -10.42
C SER A 6 -6.13 1.78 -10.52
N LEU A 7 -4.86 1.62 -10.16
CA LEU A 7 -3.87 2.70 -10.17
C LEU A 7 -2.67 2.33 -11.04
N SER A 8 -2.08 3.34 -11.69
CA SER A 8 -0.69 3.30 -12.15
C SER A 8 0.18 3.91 -11.06
N THR A 9 1.24 3.21 -10.65
CA THR A 9 2.10 3.65 -9.54
C THR A 9 3.57 3.60 -9.91
N VAL A 10 4.37 4.48 -9.29
CA VAL A 10 5.83 4.46 -9.36
C VAL A 10 6.41 4.94 -8.03
N ALA A 11 7.50 4.30 -7.61
CA ALA A 11 8.29 4.69 -6.46
C ALA A 11 9.76 4.82 -6.86
N LEU A 12 10.46 5.77 -6.27
CA LEU A 12 11.89 6.03 -6.48
C LEU A 12 12.57 6.26 -5.12
N ALA A 13 13.81 5.82 -5.00
CA ALA A 13 14.69 6.00 -3.86
C ALA A 13 16.14 5.83 -4.32
N PRO A 14 17.14 6.32 -3.56
CA PRO A 14 18.55 6.11 -3.88
C PRO A 14 18.89 4.64 -4.14
N ARG A 15 19.84 4.42 -5.05
CA ARG A 15 20.24 3.07 -5.46
C ARG A 15 20.62 2.20 -4.26
N GLY A 16 20.07 1.00 -4.21
CA GLY A 16 20.37 0.01 -3.17
C GLY A 16 19.62 0.22 -1.85
N THR A 17 18.71 1.20 -1.77
CA THR A 17 17.95 1.47 -0.53
C THR A 17 16.57 0.85 -0.49
N MET A 18 16.07 0.33 -1.62
CA MET A 18 14.84 -0.46 -1.66
C MET A 18 15.14 -1.93 -1.43
N PHE A 19 14.31 -2.58 -0.62
CA PHE A 19 14.39 -4.02 -0.40
C PHE A 19 14.24 -4.79 -1.71
N ASN A 20 15.15 -5.73 -1.93
CA ASN A 20 15.06 -6.66 -3.05
C ASN A 20 14.14 -7.83 -2.64
N PRO A 21 13.00 -8.05 -3.32
CA PRO A 21 12.11 -9.16 -3.00
C PRO A 21 12.71 -10.54 -3.33
N GLY A 22 13.78 -10.60 -4.13
CA GLY A 22 14.44 -11.84 -4.50
C GLY A 22 13.46 -12.83 -5.16
N PRO A 23 13.35 -14.08 -4.68
CA PRO A 23 12.44 -15.08 -5.24
C PRO A 23 11.00 -14.95 -4.73
N PHE A 24 10.73 -14.07 -3.77
CA PHE A 24 9.46 -14.05 -3.04
C PHE A 24 8.41 -13.20 -3.72
N VAL A 25 7.29 -13.83 -4.05
CA VAL A 25 6.13 -13.14 -4.63
C VAL A 25 5.24 -12.52 -3.54
N TYR A 26 5.20 -13.11 -2.34
CA TYR A 26 4.33 -12.64 -1.27
C TYR A 26 5.07 -12.32 0.03
N MET A 27 4.45 -11.41 0.79
CA MET A 27 4.80 -11.09 2.16
C MET A 27 3.53 -10.84 2.97
N ASN A 28 3.51 -11.25 4.23
CA ASN A 28 2.53 -10.77 5.20
C ASN A 28 2.81 -9.31 5.52
N LYS A 29 1.78 -8.49 5.68
CA LYS A 29 1.88 -7.04 5.86
C LYS A 29 0.94 -6.56 6.95
N ILE A 30 1.43 -5.59 7.72
CA ILE A 30 0.63 -4.71 8.56
C ILE A 30 1.05 -3.27 8.27
N ALA A 31 0.09 -2.37 8.04
CA ALA A 31 0.39 -0.96 7.81
C ALA A 31 -0.65 -0.03 8.43
N VAL A 32 -0.19 1.13 8.88
CA VAL A 32 -0.99 2.12 9.63
C VAL A 32 -0.54 3.54 9.31
N GLY A 33 -1.42 4.50 9.58
CA GLY A 33 -1.11 5.92 9.50
C GLY A 33 -0.24 6.46 10.64
N PRO A 34 0.10 7.77 10.60
CA PRO A 34 1.02 8.40 11.55
C PRO A 34 0.63 8.25 13.03
N GLU A 35 -0.67 8.30 13.34
CA GLU A 35 -1.19 8.25 14.71
C GLU A 35 -0.90 6.92 15.42
N ALA A 36 -0.85 5.81 14.68
CA ALA A 36 -0.60 4.47 15.21
C ALA A 36 0.75 3.88 14.77
N ARG A 37 1.64 4.72 14.23
CA ARG A 37 2.87 4.28 13.56
C ARG A 37 3.82 3.48 14.47
N ASP A 38 3.82 3.76 15.77
CA ASP A 38 4.79 3.20 16.72
C ASP A 38 4.23 2.02 17.55
N VAL A 39 3.00 1.56 17.26
CA VAL A 39 2.28 0.58 18.11
C VAL A 39 1.97 -0.76 17.43
N ILE A 40 2.34 -0.93 16.16
CA ILE A 40 2.10 -2.19 15.42
C ILE A 40 3.23 -3.21 15.63
N ASP A 41 2.85 -4.48 15.66
CA ASP A 41 3.77 -5.62 15.70
C ASP A 41 3.19 -6.79 14.88
N ILE A 42 3.84 -7.14 13.77
CA ILE A 42 3.36 -8.20 12.87
C ILE A 42 3.45 -9.61 13.49
N ASP A 43 4.24 -9.81 14.54
CA ASP A 43 4.32 -11.08 15.28
C ASP A 43 3.28 -11.17 16.41
N ALA A 44 2.68 -10.04 16.79
CA ALA A 44 1.56 -10.01 17.72
C ALA A 44 0.26 -10.49 17.05
N SER A 45 -0.71 -10.88 17.87
CA SER A 45 -2.03 -11.26 17.39
C SER A 45 -2.76 -10.10 16.71
N VAL A 46 -3.76 -10.43 15.89
CA VAL A 46 -4.65 -9.44 15.27
C VAL A 46 -5.37 -8.63 16.35
N GLU A 47 -5.77 -9.28 17.43
CA GLU A 47 -6.38 -8.66 18.60
C GLU A 47 -5.48 -7.58 19.20
N GLU A 48 -4.24 -7.92 19.56
CA GLU A 48 -3.29 -6.98 20.14
C GLU A 48 -3.06 -5.77 19.25
N ASN A 49 -2.88 -5.98 17.94
CA ASN A 49 -2.70 -4.89 16.99
C ASN A 49 -3.94 -3.98 16.89
N LEU A 50 -5.15 -4.54 16.81
CA LEU A 50 -6.38 -3.74 16.75
C LEU A 50 -6.56 -2.91 18.02
N PHE A 51 -6.33 -3.48 19.20
CA PHE A 51 -6.42 -2.75 20.46
C PHE A 51 -5.33 -1.67 20.60
N ALA A 52 -4.10 -1.95 20.15
CA ALA A 52 -3.01 -0.99 20.16
C ALA A 52 -3.33 0.21 19.25
N VAL A 53 -3.79 -0.05 18.03
CA VAL A 53 -4.19 0.97 17.06
C VAL A 53 -5.39 1.77 17.56
N ALA A 54 -6.43 1.12 18.09
CA ALA A 54 -7.60 1.78 18.68
C ALA A 54 -7.19 2.76 19.78
N ARG A 55 -6.32 2.31 20.70
CA ARG A 55 -5.79 3.13 21.79
C ARG A 55 -4.99 4.33 21.29
N ALA A 56 -4.10 4.12 20.30
CA ALA A 56 -3.28 5.18 19.74
C ALA A 56 -4.13 6.25 19.04
N LYS A 57 -5.23 5.86 18.40
CA LYS A 57 -6.18 6.75 17.72
C LYS A 57 -7.27 7.33 18.65
N GLY A 58 -7.36 6.88 19.90
CA GLY A 58 -8.43 7.28 20.82
C GLY A 58 -9.83 6.83 20.37
N MET A 59 -9.91 5.68 19.72
CA MET A 59 -11.14 5.08 19.16
C MET A 59 -11.48 3.77 19.85
N ASP A 60 -12.73 3.31 19.74
CA ASP A 60 -13.08 1.93 20.06
C ASP A 60 -12.72 0.99 18.90
N VAL A 61 -12.42 -0.29 19.20
CA VAL A 61 -12.10 -1.30 18.18
C VAL A 61 -13.23 -1.43 17.15
N ASN A 62 -14.48 -1.27 17.57
CA ASN A 62 -15.66 -1.32 16.70
C ASN A 62 -15.71 -0.18 15.67
N ASP A 63 -15.02 0.93 15.93
CA ASP A 63 -14.93 2.06 15.03
C ASP A 63 -13.77 1.93 14.03
N LEU A 64 -12.83 1.01 14.26
CA LEU A 64 -11.74 0.76 13.32
C LEU A 64 -12.24 0.08 12.05
N THR A 65 -11.61 0.39 10.93
CA THR A 65 -11.75 -0.28 9.63
C THR A 65 -10.43 -0.88 9.20
N ALA A 66 -10.37 -2.21 9.16
CA ALA A 66 -9.28 -2.96 8.54
C ALA A 66 -9.52 -3.14 7.04
N ILE A 67 -8.53 -2.85 6.21
CA ILE A 67 -8.55 -3.16 4.78
C ILE A 67 -7.76 -4.45 4.50
N ILE A 68 -8.40 -5.40 3.80
CA ILE A 68 -7.88 -6.76 3.60
C ILE A 68 -8.18 -7.22 2.17
N LEU A 69 -7.22 -7.89 1.52
CA LEU A 69 -7.45 -8.54 0.23
C LEU A 69 -8.45 -9.69 0.37
N ASP A 70 -9.49 -9.72 -0.46
CA ASP A 70 -10.47 -10.80 -0.52
C ASP A 70 -9.87 -12.02 -1.21
N ARG A 71 -9.32 -12.94 -0.41
CA ARG A 71 -8.61 -14.14 -0.86
C ARG A 71 -8.90 -15.29 0.10
N PRO A 72 -8.96 -16.55 -0.38
CA PRO A 72 -9.15 -17.72 0.49
C PRO A 72 -8.13 -17.81 1.64
N ARG A 73 -6.88 -17.42 1.38
CA ARG A 73 -5.81 -17.37 2.40
C ARG A 73 -6.05 -16.38 3.55
N HIS A 74 -7.02 -15.48 3.44
CA HIS A 74 -7.36 -14.50 4.48
C HIS A 74 -8.68 -14.82 5.19
N GLU A 75 -9.35 -15.94 4.91
CA GLU A 75 -10.64 -16.26 5.54
C GLU A 75 -10.55 -16.29 7.08
N GLN A 76 -9.48 -16.86 7.62
CA GLN A 76 -9.24 -16.89 9.07
C GLN A 76 -9.02 -15.49 9.65
N LEU A 77 -8.16 -14.70 9.01
CA LEU A 77 -7.91 -13.30 9.38
C LEU A 77 -9.19 -12.47 9.36
N ILE A 78 -10.01 -12.61 8.31
CA ILE A 78 -11.29 -11.90 8.16
C ILE A 78 -12.27 -12.31 9.26
N ALA A 79 -12.36 -13.61 9.55
CA ALA A 79 -13.23 -14.12 10.62
C ALA A 79 -12.79 -13.61 12.01
N GLU A 80 -11.49 -13.55 12.26
CA GLU A 80 -10.92 -13.02 13.50
C GLU A 80 -11.21 -11.53 13.67
N VAL A 81 -10.96 -10.70 12.65
CA VAL A 81 -11.26 -9.27 12.69
C VAL A 81 -12.76 -9.03 12.93
N ARG A 82 -13.65 -9.79 12.27
CA ARG A 82 -15.10 -9.72 12.50
C ARG A 82 -15.49 -10.07 13.93
N ARG A 83 -14.88 -11.11 14.50
CA ARG A 83 -15.15 -11.55 15.88
C ARG A 83 -14.76 -10.47 16.89
N LEU A 84 -13.69 -9.73 16.62
CA LEU A 84 -13.19 -8.64 17.46
C LEU A 84 -13.99 -7.34 17.31
N GLY A 85 -14.91 -7.27 16.35
CA GLY A 85 -15.85 -6.16 16.19
C GLY A 85 -15.40 -5.04 15.25
N ALA A 86 -14.13 -5.04 14.80
CA ALA A 86 -13.65 -4.08 13.83
C ALA A 86 -14.32 -4.28 12.45
N ARG A 87 -14.53 -3.17 11.75
CA ARG A 87 -15.10 -3.14 10.40
C ARG A 87 -14.07 -3.63 9.39
N ILE A 88 -14.54 -4.20 8.28
CA ILE A 88 -13.64 -4.71 7.22
C ILE A 88 -14.01 -4.12 5.87
N ARG A 89 -13.02 -3.53 5.20
CA ARG A 89 -13.06 -3.22 3.78
C ARG A 89 -12.35 -4.33 3.00
N LEU A 90 -13.12 -5.18 2.35
CA LEU A 90 -12.58 -6.20 1.45
C LEU A 90 -12.27 -5.59 0.09
N ILE A 91 -11.07 -5.85 -0.43
CA ILE A 91 -10.65 -5.40 -1.76
C ILE A 91 -10.22 -6.59 -2.64
N PRO A 92 -10.60 -6.62 -3.93
CA PRO A 92 -10.24 -7.71 -4.82
C PRO A 92 -8.78 -7.62 -5.28
N ASP A 93 -8.16 -6.45 -5.24
CA ASP A 93 -6.75 -6.22 -5.59
C ASP A 93 -6.32 -4.83 -5.08
N GLY A 94 -5.03 -4.49 -5.21
CA GLY A 94 -4.53 -3.13 -5.00
C GLY A 94 -4.10 -2.83 -3.56
N ASP A 95 -3.27 -3.69 -2.98
CA ASP A 95 -2.77 -3.50 -1.60
C ASP A 95 -1.78 -2.33 -1.43
N VAL A 96 -1.20 -1.80 -2.53
CA VAL A 96 -0.47 -0.51 -2.52
C VAL A 96 -1.41 0.61 -2.11
N ALA A 97 -2.52 0.78 -2.83
CA ALA A 97 -3.52 1.82 -2.54
C ALA A 97 -4.06 1.68 -1.12
N ALA A 98 -4.33 0.43 -0.71
CA ALA A 98 -4.81 0.11 0.62
C ALA A 98 -3.85 0.57 1.73
N ALA A 99 -2.55 0.37 1.55
CA ALA A 99 -1.56 0.85 2.50
C ALA A 99 -1.49 2.38 2.54
N LEU A 100 -1.63 3.08 1.41
CA LEU A 100 -1.69 4.55 1.40
C LEU A 100 -2.92 5.08 2.16
N MET A 101 -4.07 4.41 2.01
CA MET A 101 -5.31 4.84 2.64
C MET A 101 -5.22 4.85 4.17
N THR A 102 -4.44 3.96 4.78
CA THR A 102 -4.26 3.95 6.25
C THR A 102 -3.64 5.24 6.80
N ALA A 103 -2.89 5.96 5.95
CA ALA A 103 -2.22 7.21 6.30
C ALA A 103 -2.95 8.46 5.76
N MET A 104 -4.16 8.31 5.23
CA MET A 104 -5.00 9.39 4.72
C MET A 104 -6.32 9.42 5.48
N PRO A 105 -6.47 10.33 6.47
CA PRO A 105 -7.63 10.35 7.36
C PRO A 105 -8.98 10.39 6.64
N GLU A 106 -9.05 11.04 5.47
CA GLU A 106 -10.27 11.16 4.68
C GLU A 106 -10.81 9.83 4.13
N THR A 107 -10.01 8.77 4.14
CA THR A 107 -10.39 7.46 3.58
C THR A 107 -11.14 6.58 4.58
N GLY A 108 -11.04 6.89 5.88
CA GLY A 108 -11.64 6.10 6.96
C GLY A 108 -11.06 4.68 7.13
N ILE A 109 -9.88 4.41 6.56
CA ILE A 109 -9.14 3.16 6.72
C ILE A 109 -8.10 3.35 7.83
N ASP A 110 -8.06 2.44 8.80
CA ASP A 110 -7.21 2.57 9.98
C ASP A 110 -5.98 1.66 9.93
N ILE A 111 -6.14 0.47 9.34
CA ILE A 111 -5.11 -0.56 9.30
C ILE A 111 -5.24 -1.43 8.06
N LEU A 112 -4.12 -1.78 7.43
CA LEU A 112 -4.03 -2.84 6.42
C LEU A 112 -3.49 -4.10 7.08
N LEU A 113 -4.12 -5.24 6.83
CA LEU A 113 -3.68 -6.56 7.32
C LEU A 113 -3.67 -7.60 6.19
N GLY A 114 -2.66 -8.47 6.22
CA GLY A 114 -2.66 -9.74 5.48
C GLY A 114 -1.55 -9.88 4.43
N ILE A 115 -1.64 -10.96 3.68
CA ILE A 115 -0.64 -11.42 2.71
C ILE A 115 -0.92 -10.88 1.32
N GLY A 116 0.03 -10.10 0.82
CA GLY A 116 0.00 -9.45 -0.49
C GLY A 116 1.35 -9.49 -1.18
N GLY A 117 1.45 -8.84 -2.33
CA GLY A 117 2.65 -8.93 -3.18
C GLY A 117 3.89 -8.27 -2.56
N THR A 118 5.04 -8.93 -2.56
CA THR A 118 6.26 -8.36 -1.97
C THR A 118 6.71 -7.07 -2.66
N PRO A 119 6.76 -6.98 -4.01
CA PRO A 119 7.10 -5.73 -4.70
C PRO A 119 6.18 -4.58 -4.31
N GLU A 120 4.87 -4.83 -4.24
CA GLU A 120 3.84 -3.87 -3.84
C GLU A 120 4.06 -3.37 -2.42
N GLY A 121 4.53 -4.23 -1.50
CA GLY A 121 4.93 -3.82 -0.15
C GLY A 121 6.06 -2.80 -0.15
N VAL A 122 7.06 -2.95 -1.03
CA VAL A 122 8.18 -2.00 -1.15
C VAL A 122 7.70 -0.66 -1.71
N LEU A 123 6.78 -0.67 -2.69
CA LEU A 123 6.16 0.55 -3.21
C LEU A 123 5.34 1.28 -2.13
N ALA A 124 4.53 0.52 -1.38
CA ALA A 124 3.75 1.04 -0.27
C ALA A 124 4.63 1.65 0.83
N ALA A 125 5.76 1.00 1.17
CA ALA A 125 6.71 1.52 2.14
C ALA A 125 7.27 2.89 1.73
N CYS A 126 7.58 3.10 0.44
CA CYS A 126 8.02 4.40 -0.07
C CYS A 126 6.97 5.49 0.15
N ALA A 127 5.69 5.17 -0.10
CA ALA A 127 4.58 6.10 0.10
C ALA A 127 4.33 6.39 1.58
N LEU A 128 4.29 5.36 2.43
CA LEU A 128 4.08 5.50 3.87
C LEU A 128 5.17 6.33 4.53
N ARG A 129 6.42 6.18 4.08
CA ARG A 129 7.53 7.05 4.52
C ARG A 129 7.28 8.52 4.20
N CYS A 130 6.68 8.83 3.04
CA CYS A 130 6.27 10.20 2.71
C CYS A 130 5.11 10.71 3.56
N LEU A 131 4.17 9.82 3.92
CA LEU A 131 2.96 10.18 4.67
C LEU A 131 3.16 10.14 6.19
N GLY A 132 4.31 9.66 6.67
CA GLY A 132 4.63 9.53 8.09
C GLY A 132 3.99 8.32 8.79
N GLY A 133 3.42 7.38 8.02
CA GLY A 133 2.88 6.13 8.54
C GLY A 133 3.96 5.07 8.79
N ASN A 134 3.53 3.86 9.13
CA ASN A 134 4.44 2.73 9.32
C ASN A 134 3.91 1.46 8.64
N MET A 135 4.84 0.57 8.29
CA MET A 135 4.56 -0.77 7.79
C MET A 135 5.58 -1.74 8.36
N GLN A 136 5.10 -2.93 8.71
CA GLN A 136 5.94 -4.09 8.93
C GLN A 136 5.55 -5.20 7.95
N GLY A 137 6.53 -6.03 7.63
CA GLY A 137 6.37 -7.13 6.71
C GLY A 137 7.14 -8.38 7.14
N LYS A 138 6.61 -9.55 6.80
CA LYS A 138 7.33 -10.83 6.89
C LYS A 138 7.24 -11.56 5.57
N ILE A 139 8.37 -12.07 5.08
CA ILE A 139 8.42 -12.85 3.85
C ILE A 139 7.47 -14.04 3.96
N TYR A 140 6.70 -14.31 2.90
CA TYR A 140 5.76 -15.41 2.85
C TYR A 140 6.10 -16.35 1.68
N PRO A 141 6.95 -17.38 1.90
CA PRO A 141 7.24 -18.38 0.88
C PRO A 141 5.99 -19.18 0.55
N ARG A 142 5.65 -19.29 -0.75
CA ARG A 142 4.44 -20.03 -1.18
C ARG A 142 4.61 -21.54 -1.14
N ASN A 143 5.85 -22.00 -1.16
CA ASN A 143 6.23 -23.40 -1.23
C ASN A 143 7.70 -23.57 -0.81
N GLU A 144 8.11 -24.83 -0.63
CA GLU A 144 9.46 -25.18 -0.18
C GLU A 144 10.56 -24.72 -1.15
N ASN A 145 10.26 -24.63 -2.46
CA ASN A 145 11.23 -24.17 -3.45
C ASN A 145 11.56 -22.68 -3.29
N GLU A 146 10.56 -21.82 -3.05
CA GLU A 146 10.80 -20.40 -2.72
C GLU A 146 11.54 -20.26 -1.39
N ARG A 147 11.16 -21.06 -0.39
CA ARG A 147 11.81 -21.10 0.92
C ARG A 147 13.31 -21.40 0.77
N GLN A 148 13.64 -22.51 0.11
CA GLN A 148 15.02 -22.97 -0.05
C GLN A 148 15.87 -21.98 -0.85
N LYS A 149 15.37 -21.49 -1.98
CA LYS A 149 16.07 -20.45 -2.78
C LYS A 149 16.33 -19.18 -1.98
N GLY A 150 15.36 -18.77 -1.17
CA GLY A 150 15.53 -17.63 -0.29
C GLY A 150 16.64 -17.81 0.73
N LEU A 151 16.69 -18.98 1.38
CA LEU A 151 17.75 -19.32 2.34
C LEU A 151 19.13 -19.34 1.66
N GLU A 152 19.23 -19.92 0.46
CA GLU A 152 20.47 -19.94 -0.34
C GLU A 152 20.95 -18.53 -0.73
N MET A 153 20.00 -17.62 -0.97
CA MET A 153 20.28 -16.21 -1.24
C MET A 153 20.52 -15.37 0.03
N GLY A 154 20.48 -15.98 1.22
CA GLY A 154 20.77 -15.33 2.50
C GLY A 154 19.60 -14.60 3.16
N TYR A 155 18.36 -14.83 2.72
CA TYR A 155 17.18 -14.23 3.35
C TYR A 155 16.87 -14.89 4.70
N GLN A 156 16.55 -14.05 5.69
CA GLN A 156 16.03 -14.49 6.98
C GLN A 156 14.49 -14.48 6.94
N LEU A 157 13.88 -15.66 6.91
CA LEU A 157 12.43 -15.79 6.63
C LEU A 157 11.56 -15.36 7.82
N ASP A 158 12.07 -15.51 9.03
CA ASP A 158 11.36 -15.14 10.26
C ASP A 158 11.61 -13.67 10.66
N LYS A 159 12.50 -12.97 9.94
CA LYS A 159 12.82 -11.56 10.21
C LYS A 159 11.60 -10.68 9.91
N VAL A 160 11.22 -9.87 10.90
CA VAL A 160 10.34 -8.72 10.68
C VAL A 160 11.10 -7.66 9.90
N LEU A 161 10.62 -7.36 8.69
CA LEU A 161 11.07 -6.24 7.87
C LEU A 161 10.30 -5.00 8.33
N LYS A 162 10.99 -4.07 8.98
CA LYS A 162 10.44 -2.76 9.32
C LYS A 162 10.40 -1.84 8.11
N LEU A 163 9.78 -0.66 8.24
CA LEU A 163 9.72 0.32 7.15
C LEU A 163 11.12 0.69 6.61
N GLU A 164 12.10 0.81 7.50
CA GLU A 164 13.51 1.05 7.17
C GLU A 164 14.23 -0.15 6.53
N ASP A 165 13.75 -1.38 6.74
CA ASP A 165 14.25 -2.54 6.00
C ASP A 165 13.66 -2.58 4.58
N LEU A 166 12.41 -2.16 4.41
CA LEU A 166 11.71 -2.13 3.12
C LEU A 166 12.21 -0.99 2.23
N VAL A 167 12.45 0.18 2.82
CA VAL A 167 13.10 1.31 2.18
C VAL A 167 13.93 2.09 3.21
N ALA A 168 15.25 1.98 3.07
CA ALA A 168 16.23 2.50 4.03
C ALA A 168 16.49 4.00 3.91
N SER A 169 16.08 4.63 2.81
CA SER A 169 16.29 6.06 2.59
C SER A 169 15.07 6.88 2.97
N GLU A 170 15.30 8.06 3.57
CA GLU A 170 14.29 9.11 3.72
C GLU A 170 14.04 9.88 2.41
N ASP A 171 14.93 9.78 1.41
CA ASP A 171 14.75 10.39 0.09
C ASP A 171 13.95 9.49 -0.84
N THR A 172 12.67 9.33 -0.51
CA THR A 172 11.72 8.62 -1.35
C THR A 172 10.88 9.58 -2.18
N PHE A 173 10.46 9.10 -3.35
CA PHE A 173 9.42 9.72 -4.15
C PHE A 173 8.39 8.65 -4.48
N PHE A 174 7.11 9.02 -4.41
CA PHE A 174 6.03 8.16 -4.85
C PHE A 174 5.04 8.97 -5.68
N ALA A 175 4.54 8.37 -6.75
CA ALA A 175 3.44 8.91 -7.52
C ALA A 175 2.44 7.82 -7.90
N ALA A 176 1.17 8.17 -7.87
CA ALA A 176 0.10 7.32 -8.37
C ALA A 176 -0.89 8.14 -9.20
N THR A 177 -1.48 7.52 -10.22
CA THR A 177 -2.54 8.08 -11.06
C THR A 177 -3.69 7.10 -11.17
N GLY A 178 -4.91 7.57 -11.00
CA GLY A 178 -6.11 6.73 -11.14
C GLY A 178 -6.33 6.29 -12.58
N ILE A 179 -6.45 4.98 -12.79
CA ILE A 179 -6.88 4.39 -14.07
C ILE A 179 -8.40 4.30 -14.05
N THR A 180 -8.94 3.60 -13.06
CA THR A 180 -10.37 3.57 -12.75
C THR A 180 -10.63 4.38 -11.48
N GLY A 181 -11.86 4.89 -11.32
CA GLY A 181 -12.23 5.67 -10.14
C GLY A 181 -12.06 4.87 -8.86
N GLY A 182 -11.74 5.58 -7.77
CA GLY A 182 -11.50 4.99 -6.47
C GLY A 182 -11.57 6.04 -5.37
N GLU A 183 -11.54 5.58 -4.12
CA GLU A 183 -11.55 6.44 -2.94
C GLU A 183 -10.32 7.34 -2.89
N LEU A 184 -9.18 6.87 -3.42
CA LEU A 184 -7.93 7.62 -3.42
C LEU A 184 -7.83 8.61 -4.59
N LEU A 185 -8.17 8.18 -5.81
CA LEU A 185 -7.98 8.96 -7.04
C LEU A 185 -9.14 8.72 -8.01
N HIS A 186 -9.54 9.77 -8.72
CA HIS A 186 -10.44 9.61 -9.85
C HIS A 186 -9.76 8.89 -11.01
N GLY A 187 -10.53 8.08 -11.73
CA GLY A 187 -10.07 7.43 -12.95
C GLY A 187 -9.91 8.41 -14.11
N VAL A 188 -9.31 7.94 -15.20
CA VAL A 188 -9.19 8.74 -16.41
C VAL A 188 -10.59 9.04 -16.97
N SER A 189 -10.89 10.31 -17.18
CA SER A 189 -12.14 10.74 -17.81
C SER A 189 -11.86 11.25 -19.21
N TYR A 190 -12.48 10.63 -20.22
CA TYR A 190 -12.35 11.04 -21.61
C TYR A 190 -13.43 12.06 -21.99
N THR A 191 -13.03 13.02 -22.80
CA THR A 191 -13.89 14.05 -23.38
C THR A 191 -13.68 14.07 -24.89
N GLY A 192 -14.56 14.73 -25.65
CA GLY A 192 -14.37 14.89 -27.10
C GLY A 192 -13.06 15.57 -27.51
N ALA A 193 -12.38 16.28 -26.58
CA ALA A 193 -11.13 17.01 -26.85
C ALA A 193 -9.88 16.36 -26.25
N GLY A 194 -10.02 15.29 -25.46
CA GLY A 194 -8.90 14.63 -24.79
C GLY A 194 -9.28 13.92 -23.50
N ALA A 195 -8.48 14.05 -22.45
CA ALA A 195 -8.74 13.37 -21.18
C ALA A 195 -8.33 14.18 -19.95
N THR A 196 -8.89 13.85 -18.79
CA THR A 196 -8.44 14.34 -17.49
C THR A 196 -7.92 13.20 -16.62
N THR A 197 -6.85 13.46 -15.88
CA THR A 197 -6.27 12.49 -14.93
C THR A 197 -6.17 13.11 -13.54
N ASP A 198 -6.26 12.26 -12.52
CA ASP A 198 -6.09 12.63 -11.12
C ASP A 198 -4.92 11.82 -10.54
N SER A 199 -3.95 12.55 -9.99
CA SER A 199 -2.70 11.98 -9.50
C SER A 199 -2.37 12.50 -8.10
N ILE A 200 -1.67 11.66 -7.34
CA ILE A 200 -0.99 12.07 -6.10
C ILE A 200 0.52 11.91 -6.27
N VAL A 201 1.28 12.88 -5.80
CA VAL A 201 2.74 12.89 -5.83
C VAL A 201 3.27 13.30 -4.47
N MET A 202 4.24 12.56 -3.95
CA MET A 202 4.77 12.77 -2.60
C MET A 202 6.29 12.58 -2.54
N ARG A 203 6.92 13.28 -1.60
CA ARG A 203 8.38 13.23 -1.38
C ARG A 203 8.71 13.05 0.10
N GLY A 204 9.50 12.03 0.41
CA GLY A 204 9.94 11.66 1.76
C GLY A 204 10.65 12.80 2.48
N LEU A 205 11.75 13.33 1.91
CA LEU A 205 12.55 14.40 2.54
C LEU A 205 11.77 15.65 2.94
N THR A 206 10.73 15.99 2.18
CA THR A 206 9.98 17.24 2.41
C THR A 206 8.62 17.03 3.06
N GLY A 207 8.15 15.78 3.17
CA GLY A 207 6.77 15.46 3.56
C GLY A 207 5.69 16.09 2.67
N THR A 208 6.07 16.67 1.53
CA THR A 208 5.13 17.40 0.67
C THR A 208 4.29 16.41 -0.12
N VAL A 209 2.98 16.51 0.03
CA VAL A 209 1.99 15.77 -0.76
C VAL A 209 1.29 16.72 -1.72
N ARG A 210 1.20 16.34 -2.99
CA ARG A 210 0.56 17.12 -4.06
C ARG A 210 -0.56 16.28 -4.67
N ARG A 211 -1.75 16.86 -4.75
CA ARG A 211 -2.84 16.38 -5.61
C ARG A 211 -2.76 17.14 -6.93
N ILE A 212 -2.79 16.42 -8.05
CA ILE A 212 -2.61 16.99 -9.39
C ILE A 212 -3.78 16.54 -10.26
N SER A 213 -4.63 17.49 -10.64
CA SER A 213 -5.61 17.30 -11.71
C SER A 213 -5.03 17.87 -13.01
N ALA A 214 -4.92 17.03 -14.04
CA ALA A 214 -4.35 17.43 -15.33
C ALA A 214 -5.36 17.26 -16.47
N GLN A 215 -5.35 18.21 -17.41
CA GLN A 215 -6.13 18.16 -18.64
C GLN A 215 -5.20 17.95 -19.83
N HIS A 216 -5.43 16.86 -20.57
CA HIS A 216 -4.64 16.44 -21.72
C HIS A 216 -5.42 16.73 -22.99
N ARG A 217 -4.88 17.56 -23.88
CA ARG A 217 -5.53 17.94 -25.16
C ARG A 217 -4.94 17.13 -26.32
N PHE A 218 -5.63 16.09 -26.74
CA PHE A 218 -5.10 15.12 -27.72
C PHE A 218 -4.76 15.76 -29.05
N ALA A 219 -5.61 16.65 -29.58
CA ALA A 219 -5.35 17.35 -30.85
C ALA A 219 -4.01 18.13 -30.89
N LYS A 220 -3.48 18.54 -29.73
CA LYS A 220 -2.14 19.14 -29.63
C LYS A 220 -1.06 18.10 -29.37
N LEU A 221 -1.31 17.14 -28.48
CA LEU A 221 -0.37 16.07 -28.13
C LEU A 221 -0.04 15.18 -29.33
N SER A 222 -1.02 14.81 -30.15
CA SER A 222 -0.83 13.95 -31.32
C SER A 222 0.07 14.59 -32.40
N ARG A 223 0.40 15.88 -32.30
CA ARG A 223 1.36 16.55 -33.21
C ARG A 223 2.81 16.22 -32.91
N ILE A 224 3.11 15.80 -31.67
CA ILE A 224 4.48 15.56 -31.19
C ILE A 224 4.65 14.17 -30.55
N SER A 225 3.55 13.48 -30.28
CA SER A 225 3.56 12.16 -29.66
C SER A 225 3.93 11.08 -30.67
N ALA A 226 4.75 10.11 -30.23
CA ALA A 226 4.99 8.87 -30.97
C ALA A 226 3.79 7.88 -30.85
N ILE A 227 2.86 8.15 -29.94
CA ILE A 227 1.63 7.39 -29.71
C ILE A 227 0.46 8.18 -30.29
N ASN A 228 -0.36 7.54 -31.13
CA ASN A 228 -1.61 8.12 -31.61
C ASN A 228 -2.64 8.12 -30.47
N TYR A 229 -3.05 9.32 -30.05
CA TYR A 229 -4.14 9.56 -29.10
C TYR A 229 -5.43 9.92 -29.82
#